data_AF-A0A446CH49-F1
#
_entry.id   AF-A0A446CH49-F1
#
_cell.length_a   1.000
_cell.length_b   1.000
_cell.length_c   1.000
_cell.angle_alpha   90.00
_cell.angle_beta   90.00
_cell.angle_gamma   90.00
#
_symmetry.space_group_name_H-M   'P 1'
#
loop_
_entity.id
_entity.type
_entity.pdbx_description
1 polymer ?
#
loop_
_entity_poly.entity_id
_entity_poly.type
_entity_poly.pdbx_seq_one_letter_code
_entity_poly.pdbx_strand_id
1 'polypeptide(L)'
;MSISLPAKLAALAKALGQDATLFDEQGAGALRVGGVTLLLQYFVEGEVQALVLAADLGPVAPDARARVYPMMLAANTSWRSVAGGALALDDTRHHAMLMLRLDLAELDAEALAGRFHAFSDAALNWGARLGQPGDDNPAELAVAPEQPIFTPANFA
;
A
#
# COMPACT_ATOMS: atom_id res chain seq x y z
N MET A 1 -15.74 -27.94 10.09
CA MET A 1 -14.33 -28.19 10.43
C MET A 1 -13.55 -26.92 10.14
N SER A 2 -12.87 -26.35 11.14
CA SER A 2 -11.98 -25.21 10.92
C SER A 2 -10.69 -25.71 10.26
N ILE A 3 -10.29 -25.12 9.14
CA ILE A 3 -9.02 -25.43 8.48
C ILE A 3 -7.84 -24.91 9.31
N SER A 4 -6.74 -25.66 9.35
CA SER A 4 -5.54 -25.28 10.10
C SER A 4 -4.90 -24.01 9.52
N LEU A 5 -4.14 -23.27 10.34
CA LEU A 5 -3.42 -22.08 9.88
C LEU A 5 -2.51 -22.34 8.67
N PRO A 6 -1.68 -23.41 8.64
CA PRO A 6 -0.89 -23.74 7.45
C PRO A 6 -1.73 -23.94 6.19
N ALA A 7 -2.90 -24.58 6.30
CA ALA A 7 -3.81 -24.77 5.17
C ALA A 7 -4.41 -23.44 4.69
N LYS A 8 -4.72 -22.51 5.60
CA LYS A 8 -5.17 -21.15 5.26
C LYS A 8 -4.09 -20.37 4.52
N LEU A 9 -2.86 -20.38 5.02
CA LEU A 9 -1.73 -19.68 4.41
C LEU A 9 -1.41 -20.24 3.02
N ALA A 10 -1.44 -21.56 2.85
CA ALA A 10 -1.25 -22.19 1.54
C ALA A 10 -2.37 -21.82 0.53
N ALA A 11 -3.62 -21.78 0.99
CA ALA A 11 -4.74 -21.33 0.15
C ALA A 11 -4.61 -19.85 -0.23
N LEU A 12 -4.20 -19.01 0.71
CA LEU A 12 -3.95 -17.58 0.51
C LEU A 12 -2.83 -17.37 -0.51
N ALA A 13 -1.69 -18.05 -0.33
CA ALA A 13 -0.57 -17.96 -1.26
C ALA A 13 -0.98 -18.37 -2.68
N LYS A 14 -1.73 -19.47 -2.82
CA LYS A 14 -2.27 -19.91 -4.11
C LYS A 14 -3.19 -18.87 -4.75
N ALA A 15 -4.05 -18.21 -3.98
CA ALA A 15 -4.92 -17.14 -4.47
C ALA A 15 -4.11 -15.93 -4.97
N LEU A 16 -2.94 -15.68 -4.40
CA LEU A 16 -1.98 -14.67 -4.85
C LEU A 16 -1.07 -15.15 -6.01
N GLY A 17 -1.34 -16.34 -6.55
CA GLY A 17 -0.54 -16.94 -7.63
C GLY A 17 0.86 -17.39 -7.18
N GLN A 18 1.08 -17.56 -5.88
CA GLN A 18 2.35 -18.01 -5.29
C GLN A 18 2.23 -19.45 -4.79
N ASP A 19 3.37 -20.06 -4.48
CA ASP A 19 3.41 -21.38 -3.83
C ASP A 19 3.23 -21.28 -2.31
N ALA A 20 3.04 -22.43 -1.66
CA ALA A 20 2.76 -22.52 -0.22
C ALA A 20 3.93 -22.08 0.69
N THR A 21 5.10 -21.75 0.14
CA THR A 21 6.26 -21.25 0.89
C THR A 21 6.29 -19.72 1.02
N LEU A 22 5.33 -19.02 0.40
CA LEU A 22 5.21 -17.56 0.50
C LEU A 22 5.16 -17.06 1.95
N PHE A 23 4.43 -17.78 2.81
CA PHE A 23 4.26 -17.42 4.21
C PHE A 23 5.05 -18.38 5.11
N ASP A 24 5.67 -17.84 6.15
CA ASP A 24 6.23 -18.61 7.25
C ASP A 24 5.15 -19.12 8.21
N GLU A 25 5.58 -19.80 9.27
CA GLU A 25 4.69 -20.36 10.29
C GLU A 25 3.94 -19.28 11.10
N GLN A 26 4.43 -18.04 11.07
CA GLN A 26 3.86 -16.87 11.72
C GLN A 26 2.93 -16.08 10.79
N GLY A 27 2.78 -16.51 9.54
CA GLY A 27 1.95 -15.85 8.54
C GLY A 27 2.60 -14.59 7.94
N ALA A 28 3.91 -14.42 8.11
CA ALA A 28 4.67 -13.36 7.46
C ALA A 28 5.22 -13.86 6.12
N GLY A 29 5.23 -12.99 5.11
CA GLY A 29 5.74 -13.30 3.78
C GLY A 29 6.35 -12.06 3.13
N ALA A 30 7.19 -12.28 2.12
CA ALA A 30 7.77 -11.19 1.34
C ALA A 30 7.86 -11.56 -0.14
N LEU A 31 7.54 -10.59 -0.99
CA LEU A 31 7.62 -10.71 -2.44
C LEU A 31 8.39 -9.53 -3.01
N ARG A 32 9.14 -9.75 -4.08
CA ARG A 32 9.77 -8.68 -4.84
C ARG A 32 9.05 -8.49 -6.16
N VAL A 33 8.47 -7.31 -6.36
CA VAL A 33 7.73 -6.95 -7.56
C VAL A 33 8.33 -5.68 -8.13
N GLY A 34 8.84 -5.74 -9.38
CA GLY A 34 9.39 -4.57 -10.09
C GLY A 34 10.42 -3.74 -9.29
N GLY A 35 11.22 -4.39 -8.44
CA GLY A 35 12.22 -3.73 -7.59
C GLY A 35 11.73 -3.30 -6.20
N VAL A 36 10.42 -3.26 -5.97
CA VAL A 36 9.78 -2.96 -4.68
C VAL A 36 9.60 -4.24 -3.87
N THR A 37 9.87 -4.17 -2.57
CA THR A 37 9.60 -5.26 -1.63
C THR A 37 8.20 -5.10 -1.05
N LEU A 38 7.34 -6.08 -1.29
CA LEU A 38 6.03 -6.21 -0.67
C LEU A 38 6.15 -7.16 0.51
N LEU A 39 5.80 -6.69 1.69
CA LEU A 39 5.69 -7.47 2.91
C LEU A 39 4.21 -7.80 3.14
N LEU A 40 3.95 -9.04 3.50
CA LEU A 40 2.62 -9.57 3.73
C LEU A 40 2.57 -10.11 5.16
N GLN A 41 1.51 -9.78 5.90
CA GLN A 41 1.29 -10.31 7.23
C GLN A 41 -0.17 -10.77 7.36
N TYR A 42 -0.36 -12.07 7.50
CA TYR A 42 -1.61 -12.65 7.94
C TYR A 42 -1.70 -12.56 9.46
N PHE A 43 -2.85 -12.15 9.99
CA PHE A 43 -3.16 -12.28 11.41
C PHE A 43 -4.65 -12.40 11.65
N VAL A 44 -5.00 -12.77 12.88
CA VAL A 44 -6.38 -12.87 13.35
C VAL A 44 -6.57 -11.83 14.45
N GLU A 45 -7.56 -10.95 14.28
CA GLU A 45 -7.93 -9.92 15.25
C GLU A 45 -9.38 -10.18 15.69
N GLY A 46 -9.54 -10.79 16.87
CA GLY A 46 -10.84 -11.32 17.30
C GLY A 46 -11.34 -12.38 16.34
N GLU A 47 -12.48 -12.15 15.72
CA GLU A 47 -13.09 -13.04 14.72
C GLU A 47 -12.69 -12.69 13.27
N VAL A 48 -11.97 -11.58 13.06
CA VAL A 48 -11.59 -11.09 11.73
C VAL A 48 -10.25 -11.69 11.32
N GLN A 49 -10.21 -12.28 10.12
CA GLN A 49 -8.98 -12.74 9.49
C GLN A 49 -8.53 -11.65 8.53
N ALA A 50 -7.34 -11.10 8.76
CA ALA A 50 -6.83 -9.98 7.98
C ALA A 50 -5.52 -10.35 7.29
N LEU A 51 -5.32 -9.75 6.11
CA LEU A 51 -4.03 -9.68 5.44
C LEU A 51 -3.62 -8.21 5.37
N VAL A 52 -2.48 -7.87 5.98
CA VAL A 52 -1.84 -6.58 5.77
C VAL A 52 -0.81 -6.72 4.66
N LEU A 53 -0.91 -5.81 3.70
CA LEU A 53 0.06 -5.58 2.65
C LEU A 53 0.82 -4.31 2.99
N ALA A 54 2.14 -4.38 2.90
CA ALA A 54 3.03 -3.25 3.12
C ALA A 54 4.05 -3.22 1.97
N ALA A 55 4.27 -2.06 1.38
CA ALA A 55 5.33 -1.87 0.39
C ALA A 55 6.35 -0.88 0.95
N ASP A 56 7.61 -1.29 0.97
CA ASP A 56 8.72 -0.39 1.25
C ASP A 56 9.09 0.35 -0.04
N LEU A 57 8.78 1.65 -0.09
CA LEU A 57 9.00 2.50 -1.26
C LEU A 57 10.38 3.17 -1.24
N GLY A 58 11.19 2.87 -0.22
CA GLY A 58 12.56 3.33 -0.07
C GLY A 58 12.71 4.56 0.83
N PRO A 59 13.97 4.96 1.08
CA PRO A 59 14.31 6.05 1.97
C PRO A 59 13.91 7.40 1.39
N VAL A 60 13.43 8.30 2.25
CA VAL A 60 13.20 9.71 1.90
C VAL A 60 14.35 10.55 2.45
N ALA A 61 15.20 11.03 1.54
CA ALA A 61 16.34 11.88 1.88
C ALA A 61 15.89 13.13 2.67
N PRO A 62 16.64 13.59 3.69
CA PRO A 62 16.22 14.69 4.56
C PRO A 62 15.83 15.98 3.83
N ASP A 63 16.55 16.32 2.77
CA ASP A 63 16.31 17.47 1.89
C ASP A 63 15.04 17.34 1.04
N ALA A 64 14.64 16.12 0.68
CA ALA A 64 13.42 15.84 -0.08
C ALA A 64 12.13 15.84 0.77
N ARG A 65 12.23 15.74 2.10
CA ARG A 65 11.08 15.53 3.01
C ARG A 65 10.01 16.62 2.88
N ALA A 66 10.43 17.88 2.77
CA ALA A 66 9.52 19.02 2.66
C ALA A 66 8.62 18.95 1.41
N ARG A 67 9.11 18.34 0.32
CA ARG A 67 8.34 18.08 -0.91
C ARG A 67 7.54 16.79 -0.82
N VAL A 68 8.15 15.72 -0.33
CA VAL A 68 7.59 14.36 -0.36
C VAL A 68 6.44 14.18 0.61
N TYR A 69 6.53 14.72 1.84
CA TYR A 69 5.52 14.46 2.86
C TYR A 69 4.15 15.06 2.51
N PRO A 70 4.05 16.33 2.06
CA PRO A 70 2.78 16.87 1.59
C PRO A 70 2.22 16.11 0.40
N MET A 71 3.07 15.66 -0.52
CA MET A 71 2.65 14.86 -1.68
C MET A 71 2.01 13.53 -1.25
N MET A 72 2.64 12.81 -0.32
CA MET A 72 2.10 11.55 0.22
C MET A 72 0.78 11.79 0.98
N LEU A 73 0.72 12.83 1.80
CA LEU A 73 -0.49 13.16 2.55
C LEU A 73 -1.65 13.55 1.62
N ALA A 74 -1.37 14.36 0.60
CA ALA A 74 -2.37 14.76 -0.40
C ALA A 74 -2.89 13.58 -1.22
N ALA A 75 -2.03 12.60 -1.54
CA ALA A 75 -2.44 11.40 -2.26
C ALA A 75 -3.48 10.54 -1.51
N ASN A 76 -3.43 10.54 -0.18
CA ASN A 76 -4.39 9.81 0.65
C ASN A 76 -5.82 10.37 0.53
N THR A 77 -6.06 11.53 -0.11
CA THR A 77 -7.43 12.00 -0.42
C THR A 77 -8.08 11.25 -1.57
N SER A 78 -7.28 10.55 -2.40
CA SER A 78 -7.77 9.76 -3.53
C SER A 78 -7.50 8.28 -3.29
N TRP A 79 -8.51 7.57 -2.77
CA TRP A 79 -8.40 6.14 -2.44
C TRP A 79 -7.95 5.28 -3.63
N ARG A 80 -8.31 5.67 -4.87
CA ARG A 80 -7.87 4.95 -6.08
C ARG A 80 -6.37 5.03 -6.29
N SER A 81 -5.75 6.17 -5.97
CA SER A 81 -4.32 6.40 -6.21
C SER A 81 -3.40 5.60 -5.28
N VAL A 82 -3.94 5.12 -4.15
CA VAL A 82 -3.22 4.34 -3.14
C VAL A 82 -3.81 2.93 -3.00
N ALA A 83 -4.61 2.48 -3.98
CA ALA A 83 -5.28 1.17 -3.98
C ALA A 83 -6.15 0.88 -2.74
N GLY A 84 -6.72 1.93 -2.14
CA GLY A 84 -7.48 1.86 -0.89
C GLY A 84 -6.62 1.78 0.38
N GLY A 85 -5.29 1.81 0.23
CA GLY A 85 -4.34 1.87 1.34
C GLY A 85 -4.05 3.30 1.80
N ALA A 86 -2.93 3.46 2.49
CA ALA A 86 -2.42 4.75 2.92
C ALA A 86 -0.91 4.82 2.72
N LEU A 87 -0.43 5.96 2.22
CA LEU A 87 0.97 6.32 2.26
C LEU A 87 1.33 6.84 3.65
N ALA A 88 2.38 6.29 4.21
CA ALA A 88 2.87 6.59 5.55
C ALA A 88 4.39 6.68 5.56
N LEU A 89 4.94 7.23 6.63
CA LEU A 89 6.37 7.19 6.91
C LEU A 89 6.67 6.25 8.05
N ASP A 90 7.69 5.41 7.84
CA ASP A 90 8.39 4.75 8.93
C ASP A 90 9.32 5.77 9.57
N ASP A 91 9.00 6.24 10.78
CA ASP A 91 9.80 7.24 11.48
C ASP A 91 11.16 6.70 11.97
N THR A 92 11.31 5.39 12.08
CA THR A 92 12.57 4.77 12.52
C THR A 92 13.56 4.68 11.36
N ARG A 93 13.10 4.23 10.19
CA ARG A 93 13.95 4.06 9.00
C ARG A 93 13.93 5.25 8.05
N HIS A 94 12.99 6.18 8.24
CA HIS A 94 12.68 7.27 7.31
C HIS A 94 12.36 6.79 5.90
N HIS A 95 11.66 5.65 5.81
CA HIS A 95 11.19 5.10 4.55
C HIS A 95 9.75 5.54 4.28
N ALA A 96 9.44 5.79 3.00
CA ALA A 96 8.07 5.89 2.56
C ALA A 96 7.47 4.49 2.45
N MET A 97 6.26 4.33 2.96
CA MET A 97 5.55 3.06 3.01
C MET A 97 4.18 3.22 2.37
N LEU A 98 3.70 2.19 1.66
CA LEU A 98 2.29 2.04 1.30
C LEU A 98 1.71 0.87 2.08
N MET A 99 0.65 1.10 2.84
CA MET A 99 0.04 0.09 3.72
C MET A 99 -1.42 -0.13 3.35
N LEU A 100 -1.87 -1.38 3.29
CA LEU A 100 -3.27 -1.74 3.04
C LEU A 100 -3.66 -2.93 3.91
N ARG A 101 -4.79 -2.82 4.61
CA ARG A 101 -5.41 -3.94 5.32
C ARG A 101 -6.56 -4.49 4.49
N LEU A 102 -6.60 -5.80 4.32
CA LEU A 102 -7.68 -6.54 3.68
C LEU A 102 -8.38 -7.40 4.73
N ASP A 103 -9.71 -7.27 4.84
CA ASP A 103 -10.54 -8.25 5.52
C ASP A 103 -10.79 -9.43 4.57
N LEU A 104 -10.36 -10.62 4.96
CA LEU A 104 -10.45 -11.80 4.11
C LEU A 104 -11.86 -12.41 4.10
N ALA A 105 -12.75 -12.02 5.02
CA ALA A 105 -14.12 -12.54 5.04
C ALA A 105 -14.95 -12.07 3.83
N GLU A 106 -14.61 -10.92 3.26
CA GLU A 106 -15.33 -10.28 2.15
C GLU A 106 -14.70 -10.55 0.78
N LEU A 107 -13.59 -11.30 0.72
CA LEU A 107 -12.81 -11.50 -0.49
C LEU A 107 -12.78 -12.97 -0.88
N ASP A 108 -13.33 -13.27 -2.05
CA ASP A 108 -12.99 -14.52 -2.73
C ASP A 108 -11.58 -14.47 -3.33
N ALA A 109 -11.14 -15.58 -3.91
CA ALA A 109 -9.79 -15.69 -4.46
C ALA A 109 -9.53 -14.70 -5.61
N GLU A 110 -10.53 -14.41 -6.44
CA GLU A 110 -10.40 -13.48 -7.57
C GLU A 110 -10.32 -12.03 -7.08
N ALA A 111 -11.20 -11.65 -6.16
CA ALA A 111 -11.21 -10.33 -5.54
C ALA A 111 -9.91 -10.06 -4.78
N LEU A 112 -9.40 -11.05 -4.04
CA LEU A 112 -8.10 -10.96 -3.37
C LEU A 112 -6.96 -10.75 -4.36
N ALA A 113 -6.89 -11.55 -5.43
CA ALA A 113 -5.86 -11.41 -6.46
C ALA A 113 -5.92 -10.02 -7.10
N GLY A 114 -7.12 -9.53 -7.44
CA GLY A 114 -7.33 -8.20 -7.98
C GLY A 114 -6.86 -7.09 -7.04
N ARG A 115 -7.16 -7.19 -5.73
CA ARG A 115 -6.68 -6.25 -4.72
C ARG A 115 -5.17 -6.26 -4.59
N PHE A 116 -4.55 -7.44 -4.62
CA PHE A 116 -3.10 -7.58 -4.56
C PHE A 116 -2.40 -6.99 -5.78
N HIS A 117 -2.94 -7.19 -6.98
CA HIS A 117 -2.43 -6.58 -8.21
C HIS A 117 -2.54 -5.05 -8.16
N ALA A 118 -3.71 -4.51 -7.79
CA ALA A 118 -3.90 -3.07 -7.67
C ALA A 118 -2.94 -2.44 -6.64
N PHE A 119 -2.71 -3.11 -5.51
CA PHE A 119 -1.74 -2.70 -4.51
C PHE A 119 -0.30 -2.70 -5.06
N SER A 120 0.07 -3.76 -5.78
CA SER A 120 1.41 -3.89 -6.39
C SER A 120 1.65 -2.78 -7.42
N ASP A 121 0.67 -2.50 -8.27
CA ASP A 121 0.75 -1.43 -9.27
C ASP A 121 0.87 -0.04 -8.62
N ALA A 122 0.08 0.21 -7.56
CA ALA A 122 0.19 1.43 -6.79
C ALA A 122 1.56 1.57 -6.13
N ALA A 123 2.10 0.50 -5.55
CA ALA A 123 3.43 0.49 -4.93
C ALA A 123 4.53 0.80 -5.95
N LEU A 124 4.48 0.20 -7.14
CA LEU A 124 5.43 0.50 -8.22
C LEU A 124 5.34 1.95 -8.69
N ASN A 125 4.12 2.46 -8.89
CA ASN A 125 3.89 3.84 -9.32
C ASN A 125 4.44 4.84 -8.29
N TRP A 126 4.12 4.63 -7.02
CA TRP A 126 4.58 5.50 -5.94
C TRP A 126 6.08 5.39 -5.70
N GLY A 127 6.67 4.19 -5.76
CA GLY A 127 8.12 4.02 -5.69
C GLY A 127 8.84 4.81 -6.78
N ALA A 128 8.36 4.73 -8.02
CA ALA A 128 8.92 5.51 -9.13
C ALA A 128 8.75 7.02 -8.93
N ARG A 129 7.56 7.47 -8.51
CA ARG A 129 7.24 8.89 -8.30
C ARG A 129 8.06 9.52 -7.18
N LEU A 130 8.29 8.78 -6.09
CA LEU A 130 9.07 9.25 -4.94
C LEU A 130 10.57 9.25 -5.23
N GLY A 131 11.04 8.35 -6.09
CA GLY A 131 12.44 8.25 -6.51
C GLY A 131 12.88 9.28 -7.55
N GLN A 132 11.94 10.05 -8.15
CA GLN A 132 12.30 11.11 -9.09
C GLN A 132 12.94 12.30 -8.35
N PRO A 133 14.13 12.79 -8.77
CA PRO A 133 14.64 14.06 -8.29
C PRO A 133 13.60 15.13 -8.64
N GLY A 134 13.23 15.96 -7.67
CA GLY A 134 12.24 17.01 -7.91
C GLY A 134 12.80 17.99 -8.93
N ASP A 135 12.03 18.25 -9.99
CA ASP A 135 12.16 19.49 -10.74
C ASP A 135 11.67 20.59 -9.80
N ASP A 136 12.56 21.06 -8.92
CA ASP A 136 12.32 22.21 -8.06
C ASP A 136 12.35 23.47 -8.94
N ASN A 137 11.34 23.65 -9.80
CA ASN A 137 11.07 24.91 -10.46
C ASN A 137 10.22 25.78 -9.51
N PRO A 138 10.78 26.84 -8.89
CA PRO A 138 10.04 27.65 -7.92
C PRO A 138 8.87 28.43 -8.54
N ALA A 139 8.76 28.47 -9.87
CA ALA A 139 7.75 29.24 -10.59
C ALA A 139 6.32 28.65 -10.51
N GLU A 140 6.16 27.37 -10.16
CA GLU A 140 4.84 26.70 -10.19
C GLU A 140 4.13 26.71 -8.82
N LEU A 141 4.86 26.98 -7.72
CA LEU A 141 4.31 27.08 -6.37
C LEU A 141 3.67 28.45 -6.05
N ALA A 142 3.78 29.42 -6.96
CA ALA A 142 3.27 30.79 -6.76
C ALA A 142 1.84 31.01 -7.28
N VAL A 143 1.18 29.99 -7.84
CA VAL A 143 -0.25 30.08 -8.16
C VAL A 143 -1.03 29.72 -6.91
N ALA A 144 -1.40 30.72 -6.13
CA ALA A 144 -2.35 30.56 -5.04
C ALA A 144 -3.61 29.85 -5.57
N PRO A 145 -4.02 28.69 -5.03
CA PRO A 145 -5.28 28.10 -5.44
C PRO A 145 -6.40 29.05 -4.98
N GLU A 146 -7.24 29.50 -5.93
CA GLU A 146 -8.58 29.95 -5.60
C GLU A 146 -9.17 28.93 -4.63
N GLN A 147 -9.63 29.37 -3.45
CA GLN A 147 -10.23 28.43 -2.51
C GLN A 147 -11.40 27.75 -3.20
N PRO A 148 -11.35 26.43 -3.45
CA PRO A 148 -12.52 25.75 -3.95
C PRO A 148 -13.56 25.86 -2.85
N ILE A 149 -14.68 26.52 -3.15
CA ILE A 149 -15.89 26.42 -2.33
C ILE A 149 -16.14 24.92 -2.21
N PHE A 150 -16.06 24.40 -0.98
CA PHE A 150 -16.35 23.00 -0.69
C PHE A 150 -17.82 22.75 -1.06
N THR A 151 -18.01 22.30 -2.29
CA THR A 151 -19.29 21.81 -2.77
C THR A 151 -19.18 20.31 -2.59
N PRO A 152 -19.88 19.69 -1.61
CA PRO A 152 -19.83 18.25 -1.47
C PRO A 152 -20.26 17.65 -2.81
N ALA A 153 -19.39 16.84 -3.41
CA ALA A 153 -19.80 16.00 -4.52
C ALA A 153 -20.95 15.13 -3.99
N ASN A 154 -22.08 15.09 -4.71
CA ASN A 154 -23.14 14.15 -4.39
C ASN A 154 -22.53 12.74 -4.38
N PHE A 155 -22.38 12.17 -3.19
CA PHE A 155 -22.08 10.76 -3.00
C PHE A 155 -23.36 9.98 -3.30
N ALA A 156 -23.71 9.90 -4.59
CA ALA A 156 -24.79 9.10 -5.13
C ALA A 156 -24.24 7.84 -5.80
#